data_AF-A0A7C3JNE9-F1
#
_entry.id   AF-A0A7C3JNE9-F1
#
_cell.length_a   1.000
_cell.length_b   1.000
_cell.length_c   1.000
_cell.angle_alpha   90.00
_cell.angle_beta   90.00
_cell.angle_gamma   90.00
#
_symmetry.space_group_name_H-M   'P 1'
#
loop_
_entity.id
_entity.type
_entity.pdbx_description
1 polymer ?
#
loop_
_entity_poly.entity_id
_entity_poly.type
_entity_poly.pdbx_seq_one_letter_code
_entity_poly.pdbx_strand_id
1 'polypeptide(L)' 'MTIIATKGTLDWAYPPFILASTAGALGWNVSIFFTFYGL' A
#
# COMPACT_ATOMS: atom_id res chain seq x y z
N MET A 1 8.78 3.33 5.74
CA MET A 1 8.52 2.79 4.39
C MET A 1 7.33 3.51 3.81
N THR A 2 7.45 4.00 2.57
CA THR A 2 6.35 4.72 1.90
C THR A 2 5.94 3.94 0.66
N ILE A 3 4.66 3.61 0.55
CA ILE A 3 4.08 2.87 -0.57
C ILE A 3 3.19 3.83 -1.36
N ILE A 4 3.38 3.91 -2.69
CA ILE A 4 2.57 4.76 -3.57
C ILE A 4 1.64 3.86 -4.39
N ALA A 5 0.33 3.97 -4.13
CA ALA A 5 -0.70 3.21 -4.85
C ALA A 5 -1.30 4.08 -5.96
N THR A 6 -1.05 3.71 -7.22
CA THR A 6 -1.46 4.47 -8.43
C THR A 6 -2.57 3.80 -9.24
N LYS A 7 -2.89 2.54 -8.94
CA LYS A 7 -3.83 1.69 -9.69
C LYS A 7 -5.07 1.41 -8.84
N GLY A 8 -6.26 1.49 -9.43
CA GLY A 8 -7.55 1.38 -8.72
C GLY A 8 -8.27 0.03 -8.84
N THR A 9 -7.77 -0.87 -9.66
CA THR A 9 -8.36 -2.21 -9.82
C THR A 9 -8.03 -3.09 -8.62
N LEU A 10 -8.97 -3.94 -8.20
CA LEU A 10 -8.87 -4.75 -6.99
C LEU A 10 -7.59 -5.59 -6.93
N ASP A 11 -7.17 -6.20 -8.04
CA ASP A 11 -5.95 -7.02 -8.11
C ASP A 11 -4.68 -6.25 -7.73
N TRP A 12 -4.69 -4.93 -7.97
CA TRP A 12 -3.59 -4.03 -7.66
C TRP A 12 -3.67 -3.42 -6.26
N ALA A 13 -4.79 -3.58 -5.55
CA ALA A 13 -4.94 -3.17 -4.16
C ALA A 13 -4.29 -4.17 -3.20
N TYR A 14 -4.27 -5.46 -3.52
CA TYR A 14 -3.71 -6.49 -2.63
C TYR A 14 -2.22 -6.29 -2.31
N PRO A 15 -1.32 -6.07 -3.29
CA PRO A 15 0.10 -5.92 -3.01
C PRO A 15 0.45 -4.81 -2.00
N PRO A 16 -0.03 -3.54 -2.14
CA PRO A 16 0.29 -2.50 -1.18
C PRO A 16 -0.25 -2.81 0.22
N PHE A 17 -1.43 -3.43 0.34
CA PHE A 17 -1.98 -3.80 1.66
C PHE A 17 -1.24 -4.97 2.32
N ILE A 18 -0.87 -6.01 1.59
CA ILE A 18 -0.11 -7.15 2.12
C ILE A 18 1.27 -6.68 2.61
N LEU A 19 1.95 -5.87 1.81
CA LEU A 19 3.26 -5.33 2.16
C LEU A 19 3.17 -4.38 3.35
N ALA A 20 2.17 -3.50 3.39
CA ALA A 20 1.98 -2.58 4.51
C ALA A 20 1.65 -3.31 5.81
N SER A 21 0.78 -4.31 5.77
CA SER A 21 0.42 -5.12 6.93
C SER A 21 1.62 -5.89 7.46
N THR A 22 2.41 -6.51 6.57
CA THR A 22 3.62 -7.26 6.95
C THR A 22 4.69 -6.34 7.53
N ALA A 23 4.95 -5.20 6.88
CA ALA A 23 5.93 -4.24 7.37
C ALA A 23 5.49 -3.60 8.71
N GLY A 24 4.20 -3.35 8.91
CA GLY A 24 3.65 -2.93 10.20
C GLY A 24 3.84 -3.98 11.29
N ALA A 25 3.62 -5.27 10.98
CA ALA A 25 3.86 -6.38 11.90
C ALA A 25 5.34 -6.54 12.28
N LEU A 26 6.26 -6.20 11.37
CA LEU A 26 7.70 -6.16 11.62
C LEU A 26 8.17 -4.89 12.36
N GLY A 27 7.23 -4.05 12.82
CA GLY A 27 7.51 -2.83 13.58
C GLY A 27 7.98 -1.64 12.74
N TRP A 28 7.81 -1.69 11.41
CA TRP A 28 8.21 -0.57 10.56
C TRP A 28 7.12 0.50 10.55
N ASN A 29 7.53 1.77 10.53
CA ASN A 29 6.61 2.86 10.25
C ASN A 29 6.28 2.84 8.74
N VAL A 30 5.03 2.54 8.39
CA VAL A 30 4.56 2.45 7.00
C VAL A 30 3.51 3.51 6.73
N SER A 31 3.58 4.15 5.58
CA SER A 31 2.55 5.07 5.08
C SER A 31 2.19 4.70 3.63
N ILE A 32 0.90 4.68 3.31
CA ILE A 32 0.39 4.45 1.96
C ILE A 32 -0.14 5.78 1.42
N PHE A 33 0.36 6.22 0.27
CA PHE A 33 -0.13 7.38 -0.45
C PHE A 33 -0.91 6.92 -1.69
N PHE A 34 -2.20 7.20 -1.70
CA PHE A 34 -3.09 6.91 -2.82
C PHE A 34 -3.13 8.09 -3.78
N THR A 35 -2.96 7.82 -5.08
CA THR A 35 -2.94 8.86 -6.12
C THR A 35 -3.51 8.34 -7.44
N PHE A 36 -3.91 9.26 -8.32
CA PHE A 36 -4.54 8.98 -9.62
C PHE A 36 -5.72 8.01 -9.49
N TYR A 37 -5.64 6.84 -10.13
CA TYR A 37 -6.67 5.82 -10.12
C TYR A 37 -6.73 5.05 -8.80
N GLY A 38 -5.74 5.19 -7.91
CA GLY A 38 -5.73 4.55 -6.59
C GLY A 38 -6.55 5.29 -5.54
N LEU A 39 -7.08 6.47 -5.85
CA LEU A 39 -8.02 7.23 -5.02
C LEU A 39 -9.46 6.77 -5.29
#